data_AF-A0A256BGT3-F1
#
_entry.id   AF-A0A256BGT3-F1
#
_cell.length_a   1.000
_cell.length_b   1.000
_cell.length_c   1.000
_cell.angle_alpha   90.00
_cell.angle_beta   90.00
_cell.angle_gamma   90.00
#
_symmetry.space_group_name_H-M   'P 1'
#
loop_
_entity.id
_entity.type
_entity.pdbx_description
1 polymer ?
#
loop_
_entity_poly.entity_id
_entity_poly.type
_entity_poly.pdbx_seq_one_letter_code
_entity_poly.pdbx_strand_id
1 'polypeptide(L)'
;MGIIFIGDRSVGKSTLALNLASPMSERVIITNATDDDIAMLSNGTKLLPTEIDGIKKPKTLEMSVRLLAPVKLQVQLVDTAGEINRIEWQQNPNNTEAWRDFKKIAQLSKAVVVVLPPYREIGNRITDPQTIQDHNIPTQTQWSNRFDRWVNFFLNYCPNVDHVVLCINKADLFCDLESEAKKLAYKPNGLTMDWVDRHNYITNKYFSPIMPAIANINRNRRGLLVRCFITSINNRTLLELPWLHLASYLI
;
A
#
# COMPACT_ATOMS: atom_id res chain seq x y z
N MET A 1 -17.02 -3.95 5.72
CA MET A 1 -16.17 -2.75 5.72
C MET A 1 -15.08 -2.96 4.68
N GLY A 2 -14.93 -2.06 3.70
CA GLY A 2 -13.99 -2.27 2.59
C GLY A 2 -12.68 -1.51 2.79
N ILE A 3 -11.55 -2.20 2.59
CA ILE A 3 -10.23 -1.58 2.42
C ILE A 3 -9.79 -1.86 0.99
N ILE A 4 -9.48 -0.84 0.21
CA ILE A 4 -8.99 -0.99 -1.16
C ILE A 4 -7.47 -0.99 -1.18
N PHE A 5 -6.89 -1.81 -2.05
CA PHE A 5 -5.45 -1.94 -2.19
C PHE A 5 -5.02 -1.60 -3.62
N ILE A 6 -4.45 -0.41 -3.83
CA ILE A 6 -4.15 0.15 -5.16
C ILE A 6 -2.68 0.53 -5.28
N GLY A 7 -2.23 0.88 -6.48
CA GLY A 7 -0.85 1.27 -6.74
C GLY A 7 -0.44 1.07 -8.18
N ASP A 8 0.70 1.65 -8.54
CA ASP A 8 1.23 1.66 -9.90
C ASP A 8 1.58 0.25 -10.43
N ARG A 9 1.96 0.17 -11.69
CA ARG A 9 2.41 -1.08 -12.31
C ARG A 9 3.72 -1.55 -11.67
N SER A 10 3.84 -2.85 -11.43
CA SER A 10 5.06 -3.51 -10.95
C SER A 10 5.60 -3.05 -9.57
N VAL A 11 4.76 -2.39 -8.76
CA VAL A 11 5.11 -2.00 -7.38
C VAL A 11 5.07 -3.17 -6.38
N GLY A 12 4.65 -4.35 -6.83
CA GLY A 12 4.56 -5.57 -6.00
C GLY A 12 3.27 -5.67 -5.19
N LYS A 13 2.13 -5.18 -5.71
CA LYS A 13 0.84 -5.21 -5.00
C LYS A 13 0.42 -6.62 -4.60
N SER A 14 0.29 -7.49 -5.60
CA SER A 14 -0.13 -8.88 -5.45
C SER A 14 0.87 -9.66 -4.60
N THR A 15 2.17 -9.42 -4.81
CA THR A 15 3.24 -10.00 -3.99
C THR A 15 3.14 -9.57 -2.52
N LEU A 16 2.89 -8.29 -2.23
CA LEU A 16 2.73 -7.78 -0.88
C LEU A 16 1.48 -8.40 -0.22
N ALA A 17 0.35 -8.42 -0.92
CA ALA A 17 -0.90 -9.00 -0.44
C ALA A 17 -0.77 -10.51 -0.15
N LEU A 18 -0.15 -11.28 -1.05
CA LEU A 18 0.10 -12.70 -0.85
C LEU A 18 1.07 -12.93 0.30
N ASN A 19 2.14 -12.13 0.44
CA ASN A 19 3.10 -12.33 1.52
C ASN A 19 2.45 -12.18 2.90
N LEU A 20 1.37 -11.41 3.03
CA LEU A 20 0.58 -11.36 4.28
C LEU A 20 -0.06 -12.71 4.63
N ALA A 21 -0.38 -13.54 3.64
CA ALA A 21 -0.94 -14.87 3.80
C ALA A 21 0.08 -15.93 4.22
N SER A 22 1.38 -15.61 4.18
CA SER A 22 2.43 -16.51 4.66
C SER A 22 2.26 -16.80 6.17
N PRO A 23 2.36 -18.07 6.59
CA PRO A 23 2.18 -18.49 7.99
C PRO A 23 3.30 -18.02 8.93
N MET A 24 4.36 -17.37 8.43
CA MET A 24 5.44 -16.78 9.23
C MET A 24 5.05 -15.46 9.94
N SER A 25 3.75 -15.25 10.23
CA SER A 25 3.25 -14.01 10.80
C SER A 25 3.60 -13.87 12.29
N GLU A 26 3.99 -12.67 12.71
CA GLU A 26 4.12 -12.34 14.13
C GLU A 26 2.82 -11.77 14.70
N ARG A 27 2.15 -10.88 13.95
CA ARG A 27 0.94 -10.19 14.43
C ARG A 27 -0.22 -10.16 13.44
N VAL A 28 0.00 -10.40 12.14
CA VAL A 28 -1.05 -10.31 11.12
C VAL A 28 -1.21 -11.64 10.41
N ILE A 29 -2.34 -12.31 10.61
CA ILE A 29 -2.66 -13.63 10.03
C ILE A 29 -3.83 -13.49 9.06
N ILE A 30 -3.70 -14.01 7.85
CA ILE A 30 -4.87 -14.19 6.96
C ILE A 30 -5.53 -15.52 7.30
N THR A 31 -6.80 -15.50 7.68
CA THR A 31 -7.53 -16.68 8.19
C THR A 31 -8.23 -17.48 7.10
N ASN A 32 -8.42 -16.90 5.91
CA ASN A 32 -9.09 -17.53 4.78
C ASN A 32 -8.17 -17.79 3.57
N ALA A 33 -6.85 -17.83 3.79
CA ALA A 33 -5.89 -18.17 2.75
C ALA A 33 -6.03 -19.64 2.35
N THR A 34 -6.00 -19.94 1.05
CA THR A 34 -6.06 -21.32 0.55
C THR A 34 -4.65 -21.92 0.43
N ASP A 35 -4.56 -23.25 0.35
CA ASP A 35 -3.28 -23.93 0.08
C ASP A 35 -2.66 -23.49 -1.24
N ASP A 36 -3.49 -23.17 -2.25
CA ASP A 36 -3.04 -22.61 -3.53
C ASP A 36 -2.37 -21.24 -3.35
N ASP A 37 -2.91 -20.36 -2.49
CA ASP A 37 -2.31 -19.06 -2.18
C ASP A 37 -0.91 -19.22 -1.57
N ILE A 38 -0.75 -20.23 -0.70
CA ILE A 38 0.52 -20.55 -0.04
C ILE A 38 1.49 -21.22 -1.03
N ALA A 39 1.00 -22.04 -1.94
CA ALA A 39 1.81 -22.66 -3.00
C ALA A 39 2.34 -21.61 -3.99
N MET A 40 1.54 -20.60 -4.35
CA MET A 40 1.96 -19.48 -5.19
C MET A 40 3.09 -18.66 -4.56
N LEU A 41 3.13 -18.54 -3.23
CA LEU A 41 4.22 -17.91 -2.50
C LEU A 41 5.52 -18.72 -2.57
N SER A 42 5.40 -20.04 -2.42
CA SER A 42 6.54 -20.96 -2.31
C SER A 42 7.24 -21.18 -3.65
N ASN A 43 6.49 -21.15 -4.76
CA ASN A 43 7.02 -21.41 -6.09
C ASN A 43 7.70 -20.21 -6.75
N GLY A 44 7.70 -19.03 -6.11
CA GLY A 44 8.35 -17.83 -6.63
C GLY A 44 7.86 -17.41 -8.03
N THR A 45 6.67 -17.90 -8.44
CA THR A 45 6.14 -17.69 -9.78
C THR A 45 5.94 -16.19 -10.00
N LYS A 46 6.53 -15.65 -11.07
CA LYS A 46 6.22 -14.29 -11.53
C LYS A 46 4.72 -14.19 -11.71
N LEU A 47 4.05 -13.50 -10.79
CA LEU A 47 2.63 -13.22 -10.90
C LEU A 47 2.40 -12.48 -12.21
N LEU A 48 1.54 -13.04 -13.06
CA LEU A 48 1.16 -12.40 -14.31
C LEU A 48 0.62 -10.99 -14.03
N PRO A 49 0.80 -10.03 -14.95
CA PRO A 49 0.20 -8.70 -14.80
C PRO A 49 -1.30 -8.84 -14.52
N THR A 50 -1.78 -8.12 -13.51
CA THR A 50 -3.20 -8.15 -13.13
C THR A 50 -4.06 -7.68 -14.30
N GLU A 51 -4.86 -8.59 -14.85
CA GLU A 51 -5.86 -8.28 -15.87
C GLU A 51 -7.05 -7.52 -15.27
N ILE A 52 -7.91 -6.99 -16.14
CA ILE A 52 -9.12 -6.22 -15.78
C ILE A 52 -10.03 -7.00 -14.81
N ASP A 53 -9.93 -8.33 -14.81
CA ASP A 53 -10.68 -9.25 -13.95
C ASP A 53 -10.45 -9.06 -12.44
N GLY A 54 -9.30 -8.51 -12.01
CA GLY A 54 -9.04 -8.21 -10.60
C GLY A 54 -10.01 -7.19 -9.99
N ILE A 55 -10.61 -6.33 -10.83
CA ILE A 55 -11.66 -5.38 -10.44
C ILE A 55 -13.04 -6.04 -10.44
N LYS A 56 -13.28 -6.97 -11.38
CA LYS A 56 -14.56 -7.67 -11.52
C LYS A 56 -14.78 -8.74 -10.44
N LYS A 57 -13.70 -9.29 -9.89
CA LYS A 57 -13.72 -10.29 -8.81
C LYS A 57 -12.79 -9.87 -7.66
N PRO A 58 -13.16 -8.86 -6.86
CA PRO A 58 -12.36 -8.46 -5.71
C PRO A 58 -12.24 -9.63 -4.73
N LYS A 59 -11.02 -9.94 -4.30
CA LYS A 59 -10.76 -11.02 -3.35
C LYS A 59 -10.99 -10.50 -1.93
N THR A 60 -11.84 -11.15 -1.16
CA THR A 60 -12.02 -10.82 0.25
C THR A 60 -10.99 -11.58 1.08
N LEU A 61 -10.16 -10.85 1.82
CA LEU A 61 -9.21 -11.40 2.78
C LEU A 61 -9.74 -11.15 4.20
N GLU A 62 -9.83 -12.21 4.98
CA GLU A 62 -10.11 -12.13 6.40
C GLU A 62 -8.80 -12.14 7.16
N MET A 63 -8.58 -11.10 7.96
CA MET A 63 -7.31 -10.86 8.63
C MET A 63 -7.52 -10.78 10.14
N SER A 64 -6.78 -11.57 10.89
CA SER A 64 -6.68 -11.47 12.35
C SER A 64 -5.42 -10.69 12.71
N VAL A 65 -5.60 -9.55 13.37
CA VAL A 65 -4.52 -8.64 13.75
C VAL A 65 -4.35 -8.64 15.28
N ARG A 66 -3.17 -9.00 15.75
CA ARG A 66 -2.79 -9.05 17.17
C ARG A 66 -2.27 -7.69 17.65
N LEU A 67 -3.20 -6.85 18.08
CA LEU A 67 -2.91 -5.65 18.89
C LEU A 67 -2.86 -6.03 20.38
N LEU A 68 -3.20 -5.10 21.29
CA LEU A 68 -3.43 -5.43 22.70
C LEU A 68 -4.64 -6.36 22.88
N ALA A 69 -5.69 -6.13 22.08
CA ALA A 69 -6.79 -7.05 21.88
C ALA A 69 -6.79 -7.50 20.40
N PRO A 70 -7.04 -8.79 20.10
CA PRO A 70 -7.15 -9.25 18.72
C PRO A 70 -8.33 -8.58 18.01
N VAL A 71 -8.10 -8.11 16.79
CA VAL A 71 -9.11 -7.49 15.92
C VAL A 71 -9.22 -8.30 14.63
N LYS A 72 -10.44 -8.53 14.15
CA LYS A 72 -10.69 -9.12 12.83
C LYS A 72 -10.99 -8.01 11.84
N LEU A 73 -10.27 -8.00 10.72
CA LEU A 73 -10.49 -7.10 9.60
C LEU A 73 -10.96 -7.90 8.38
N GLN A 74 -11.91 -7.35 7.65
CA GLN A 74 -12.24 -7.80 6.30
C GLN A 74 -11.66 -6.79 5.32
N VAL A 75 -10.84 -7.28 4.40
CA VAL A 75 -10.12 -6.48 3.41
C VAL A 75 -10.59 -6.91 2.03
N GLN A 76 -11.03 -5.96 1.21
CA GLN A 76 -11.38 -6.24 -0.19
C GLN A 76 -10.17 -5.92 -1.06
N LEU A 77 -9.37 -6.93 -1.35
CA LEU A 77 -8.25 -6.78 -2.24
C LEU A 77 -8.76 -6.58 -3.68
N VAL A 78 -8.76 -5.32 -4.10
CA VAL A 78 -9.02 -4.94 -5.49
C VAL A 78 -7.68 -4.78 -6.17
N ASP A 79 -7.17 -5.86 -6.76
CA ASP A 79 -5.92 -5.74 -7.51
C ASP A 79 -6.20 -4.99 -8.82
N THR A 80 -5.76 -3.73 -8.86
CA THR A 80 -5.95 -2.88 -10.03
C THR A 80 -4.80 -3.01 -11.00
N ALA A 81 -5.10 -3.02 -12.30
CA ALA A 81 -4.11 -2.73 -13.32
C ALA A 81 -3.38 -1.43 -12.95
N GLY A 82 -2.05 -1.43 -12.99
CA GLY A 82 -1.24 -0.29 -12.57
C GLY A 82 -1.44 1.00 -13.39
N GLU A 83 -2.27 0.93 -14.43
CA GLU A 83 -2.64 2.01 -15.33
C GLU A 83 -4.05 2.56 -15.05
N ILE A 84 -4.80 2.00 -14.09
CA ILE A 84 -6.18 2.39 -13.79
C ILE A 84 -6.34 3.89 -13.52
N ASN A 85 -5.29 4.53 -13.01
CA ASN A 85 -5.28 5.95 -12.69
C ASN A 85 -4.76 6.84 -13.85
N ARG A 86 -4.67 6.29 -15.07
CA ARG A 86 -4.33 7.03 -16.29
C ARG A 86 -5.61 7.40 -17.04
N ILE A 87 -5.67 8.65 -17.52
CA ILE A 87 -6.82 9.17 -18.25
C ILE A 87 -7.06 8.33 -19.52
N GLU A 88 -6.00 7.95 -20.23
CA GLU A 88 -6.09 7.15 -21.45
C GLU A 88 -6.67 5.76 -21.17
N TRP A 89 -6.33 5.16 -20.02
CA TRP A 89 -6.90 3.88 -19.61
C TRP A 89 -8.39 4.01 -19.28
N GLN A 90 -8.77 5.08 -18.57
CA GLN A 90 -10.15 5.34 -18.14
C GLN A 90 -11.08 5.71 -19.31
N GLN A 91 -10.55 6.34 -20.36
CA GLN A 91 -11.30 6.74 -21.56
C GLN A 91 -11.40 5.62 -22.60
N ASN A 92 -10.64 4.53 -22.45
CA ASN A 92 -10.76 3.38 -23.33
C ASN A 92 -12.15 2.74 -23.16
N PRO A 93 -12.94 2.57 -24.24
CA PRO A 93 -14.27 1.96 -24.18
C PRO A 93 -14.29 0.60 -23.48
N ASN A 94 -13.24 -0.21 -23.66
CA ASN A 94 -13.13 -1.56 -23.08
C ASN A 94 -12.94 -1.54 -21.54
N ASN A 95 -12.53 -0.40 -20.98
CA ASN A 95 -12.22 -0.26 -19.55
C ASN A 95 -13.28 0.54 -18.79
N THR A 96 -14.26 1.12 -19.48
CA THR A 96 -15.23 2.06 -18.89
C THR A 96 -16.05 1.42 -17.77
N GLU A 97 -16.48 0.17 -17.96
CA GLU A 97 -17.22 -0.58 -16.94
C GLU A 97 -16.35 -0.89 -15.73
N ALA A 98 -15.13 -1.40 -15.94
CA ALA A 98 -14.18 -1.67 -14.87
C ALA A 98 -13.83 -0.40 -14.07
N TRP A 99 -13.66 0.74 -14.73
CA TRP A 99 -13.47 2.02 -14.05
C TRP A 99 -14.69 2.41 -13.21
N ARG A 100 -15.91 2.20 -13.73
CA ARG A 100 -17.14 2.48 -13.00
C ARG A 100 -17.25 1.61 -11.73
N ASP A 101 -16.95 0.32 -11.84
CA ASP A 101 -17.05 -0.59 -10.70
C ASP A 101 -15.95 -0.33 -9.67
N PHE A 102 -14.73 -0.04 -10.11
CA PHE A 102 -13.67 0.41 -9.21
C PHE A 102 -14.07 1.67 -8.43
N LYS A 103 -14.69 2.66 -9.09
CA LYS A 103 -15.21 3.85 -8.40
C LYS A 103 -16.29 3.52 -7.38
N LYS A 104 -17.21 2.59 -7.67
CA LYS A 104 -18.22 2.16 -6.69
C LYS A 104 -17.57 1.54 -5.47
N ILE A 105 -16.56 0.69 -5.66
CA ILE A 105 -15.83 0.09 -4.53
C ILE A 105 -15.12 1.20 -3.73
N ALA A 106 -14.47 2.16 -4.41
CA ALA A 106 -13.82 3.34 -3.80
C ALA A 106 -14.77 4.18 -2.96
N GLN A 107 -15.99 4.38 -3.44
CA GLN A 107 -17.01 5.16 -2.73
C GLN A 107 -17.51 4.44 -1.48
N LEU A 108 -17.52 3.12 -1.44
CA LEU A 108 -18.01 2.33 -0.31
C LEU A 108 -16.91 1.98 0.71
N SER A 109 -15.66 2.29 0.41
CA SER A 109 -14.52 1.90 1.24
C SER A 109 -14.25 2.87 2.38
N LYS A 110 -13.78 2.32 3.50
CA LYS A 110 -13.41 3.07 4.70
C LYS A 110 -11.92 3.42 4.75
N ALA A 111 -11.10 2.60 4.11
CA ALA A 111 -9.69 2.86 3.98
C ALA A 111 -9.17 2.53 2.58
N VAL A 112 -8.08 3.19 2.20
CA VAL A 112 -7.35 2.93 0.96
C VAL A 112 -5.89 2.76 1.28
N VAL A 113 -5.29 1.65 0.84
CA VAL A 113 -3.86 1.39 0.89
C VAL A 113 -3.30 1.60 -0.51
N VAL A 114 -2.31 2.47 -0.64
CA VAL A 114 -1.63 2.77 -1.91
C VAL A 114 -0.19 2.32 -1.83
N VAL A 115 0.18 1.39 -2.70
CA VAL A 115 1.54 0.92 -2.87
C VAL A 115 2.24 1.77 -3.93
N LEU A 116 3.32 2.43 -3.50
CA LEU A 116 4.15 3.27 -4.33
C LEU A 116 5.49 2.57 -4.59
N PRO A 117 6.09 2.76 -5.77
CA PRO A 117 7.48 2.36 -5.98
C PRO A 117 8.42 3.29 -5.20
N PRO A 118 9.68 2.89 -4.98
CA PRO A 118 10.73 3.85 -4.64
C PRO A 118 10.94 4.85 -5.79
N TYR A 119 11.59 5.97 -5.54
CA TYR A 119 12.06 6.92 -6.56
C TYR A 119 13.59 6.98 -6.54
N ARG A 120 14.26 7.35 -7.63
CA ARG A 120 15.72 7.20 -7.77
C ARG A 120 16.51 7.94 -6.68
N GLU A 121 16.00 9.09 -6.28
CA GLU A 121 16.61 9.99 -5.31
C GLU A 121 16.27 9.59 -3.86
N ILE A 122 15.55 8.46 -3.64
CA ILE A 122 15.16 7.98 -2.32
C ILE A 122 16.33 7.26 -1.65
N GLY A 123 16.95 7.93 -0.69
CA GLY A 123 18.14 7.39 -0.02
C GLY A 123 19.32 7.24 -0.99
N ASN A 124 20.53 7.45 -0.51
CA ASN A 124 21.72 7.48 -1.37
C ASN A 124 22.17 6.09 -1.88
N ARG A 125 21.25 5.11 -1.97
CA ARG A 125 21.54 3.69 -2.26
C ARG A 125 21.05 3.24 -3.64
N ILE A 126 20.10 3.95 -4.25
CA ILE A 126 19.63 3.61 -5.61
C ILE A 126 20.51 4.32 -6.65
N THR A 127 21.75 3.84 -6.78
CA THR A 127 22.72 4.40 -7.75
C THR A 127 23.00 3.48 -8.92
N ASP A 128 22.68 2.19 -8.78
CA ASP A 128 22.92 1.19 -9.82
C ASP A 128 21.92 1.31 -10.99
N PRO A 129 22.39 1.57 -12.23
CA PRO A 129 21.53 1.67 -13.41
C PRO A 129 20.71 0.41 -13.69
N GLN A 130 21.26 -0.78 -13.40
CA GLN A 130 20.56 -2.04 -13.66
C GLN A 130 19.34 -2.19 -12.73
N THR A 131 19.53 -1.94 -11.44
CA THR A 131 18.45 -1.90 -10.44
C THR A 131 17.34 -0.92 -10.83
N ILE A 132 17.71 0.28 -11.34
CA ILE A 132 16.74 1.29 -11.81
C ILE A 132 15.93 0.75 -12.98
N GLN A 133 16.57 0.06 -13.93
CA GLN A 133 15.92 -0.51 -15.11
C GLN A 133 15.01 -1.69 -14.73
N ASP A 134 15.51 -2.65 -13.96
CA ASP A 134 14.81 -3.89 -13.59
C ASP A 134 13.55 -3.62 -12.76
N HIS A 135 13.57 -2.55 -11.97
CA HIS A 135 12.44 -2.15 -11.14
C HIS A 135 11.66 -0.96 -11.70
N ASN A 136 12.03 -0.43 -12.87
CA ASN A 136 11.42 0.73 -13.51
C ASN A 136 11.24 1.91 -12.54
N ILE A 137 12.31 2.26 -11.82
CA ILE A 137 12.28 3.23 -10.73
C ILE A 137 12.14 4.65 -11.32
N PRO A 138 11.03 5.37 -11.02
CA PRO A 138 10.81 6.72 -11.53
C PRO A 138 11.76 7.73 -10.89
N THR A 139 12.00 8.85 -11.57
CA THR A 139 12.60 10.03 -10.94
C THR A 139 11.65 10.63 -9.91
N GLN A 140 12.16 11.44 -8.98
CA GLN A 140 11.36 12.13 -7.96
C GLN A 140 10.22 12.95 -8.57
N THR A 141 10.49 13.68 -9.67
CA THR A 141 9.48 14.47 -10.37
C THR A 141 8.40 13.57 -10.97
N GLN A 142 8.79 12.47 -11.63
CA GLN A 142 7.83 11.51 -12.17
C GLN A 142 7.00 10.87 -11.06
N TRP A 143 7.63 10.53 -9.94
CA TRP A 143 6.98 9.94 -8.77
C TRP A 143 5.93 10.88 -8.18
N SER A 144 6.28 12.16 -8.01
CA SER A 144 5.38 13.19 -7.49
C SER A 144 4.19 13.43 -8.44
N ASN A 145 4.45 13.56 -9.74
CA ASN A 145 3.40 13.74 -10.75
C ASN A 145 2.44 12.54 -10.83
N ARG A 146 2.94 11.32 -10.62
CA ARG A 146 2.10 10.12 -10.52
C ARG A 146 1.23 10.16 -9.26
N PHE A 147 1.79 10.64 -8.14
CA PHE A 147 1.05 10.76 -6.89
C PHE A 147 -0.08 11.80 -6.96
N ASP A 148 0.08 12.90 -7.69
CA ASP A 148 -1.00 13.89 -7.87
C ASP A 148 -2.27 13.29 -8.49
N ARG A 149 -2.14 12.24 -9.30
CA ARG A 149 -3.29 11.51 -9.83
C ARG A 149 -4.03 10.78 -8.71
N TRP A 150 -3.31 10.25 -7.72
CA TRP A 150 -3.92 9.63 -6.54
C TRP A 150 -4.59 10.67 -5.65
N VAL A 151 -4.00 11.87 -5.50
CA VAL A 151 -4.64 13.00 -4.80
C VAL A 151 -6.01 13.29 -5.41
N ASN A 152 -6.08 13.48 -6.73
CA ASN A 152 -7.35 13.70 -7.43
C ASN A 152 -8.33 12.55 -7.23
N PHE A 153 -7.83 11.31 -7.20
CA PHE A 153 -8.66 10.15 -6.93
C PHE A 153 -9.28 10.19 -5.52
N PHE A 154 -8.50 10.46 -4.49
CA PHE A 154 -9.00 10.54 -3.11
C PHE A 154 -10.00 11.67 -2.90
N LEU A 155 -9.74 12.83 -3.51
CA LEU A 155 -10.62 14.00 -3.37
C LEU A 155 -11.97 13.80 -4.05
N ASN A 156 -11.99 13.15 -5.23
CA ASN A 156 -13.19 13.08 -6.06
C ASN A 156 -13.97 11.76 -5.95
N TYR A 157 -13.31 10.64 -5.64
CA TYR A 157 -13.90 9.31 -5.75
C TYR A 157 -13.93 8.53 -4.43
N CYS A 158 -13.38 9.08 -3.35
CA CYS A 158 -13.30 8.43 -2.04
C CYS A 158 -14.04 9.20 -0.93
N PRO A 159 -15.34 9.52 -1.08
CA PRO A 159 -16.06 10.35 -0.11
C PRO A 159 -16.10 9.78 1.31
N ASN A 160 -16.18 8.45 1.45
CA ASN A 160 -16.34 7.75 2.73
C ASN A 160 -15.03 7.18 3.30
N VAL A 161 -13.90 7.45 2.64
CA VAL A 161 -12.59 7.01 3.10
C VAL A 161 -12.14 7.93 4.22
N ASP A 162 -11.89 7.34 5.38
CA ASP A 162 -11.42 8.00 6.59
C ASP A 162 -9.90 7.83 6.76
N HIS A 163 -9.31 6.79 6.14
CA HIS A 163 -7.88 6.50 6.20
C HIS A 163 -7.26 6.25 4.81
N VAL A 164 -6.18 6.96 4.49
CA VAL A 164 -5.30 6.68 3.35
C VAL A 164 -3.93 6.27 3.88
N VAL A 165 -3.49 5.08 3.49
CA VAL A 165 -2.23 4.48 3.90
C VAL A 165 -1.31 4.39 2.70
N LEU A 166 -0.21 5.13 2.71
CA LEU A 166 0.77 5.18 1.64
C LEU A 166 1.97 4.29 2.02
N CYS A 167 2.29 3.32 1.17
CA CYS A 167 3.37 2.36 1.39
C CYS A 167 4.39 2.45 0.26
N ILE A 168 5.61 2.92 0.52
CA ILE A 168 6.72 2.73 -0.43
C ILE A 168 7.23 1.30 -0.26
N ASN A 169 7.03 0.48 -1.28
CA ASN A 169 7.43 -0.93 -1.24
C ASN A 169 8.88 -1.12 -1.74
N LYS A 170 9.46 -2.29 -1.44
CA LYS A 170 10.86 -2.66 -1.74
C LYS A 170 11.87 -1.81 -0.97
N ALA A 171 11.62 -1.62 0.32
CA ALA A 171 12.49 -0.86 1.22
C ALA A 171 13.95 -1.36 1.28
N ASP A 172 14.19 -2.63 0.94
CA ASP A 172 15.51 -3.24 0.74
C ASP A 172 16.38 -2.49 -0.28
N LEU A 173 15.77 -1.82 -1.26
CA LEU A 173 16.52 -1.12 -2.30
C LEU A 173 17.13 0.21 -1.82
N PHE A 174 16.57 0.83 -0.79
CA PHE A 174 16.94 2.21 -0.42
C PHE A 174 17.31 2.43 1.04
N CYS A 175 17.04 1.49 1.93
CA CYS A 175 17.37 1.62 3.35
C CYS A 175 18.00 0.36 3.94
N ASP A 176 18.58 0.51 5.13
CA ASP A 176 18.95 -0.63 5.96
C ASP A 176 17.67 -1.17 6.62
N LEU A 177 17.16 -2.29 6.10
CA LEU A 177 15.91 -2.89 6.55
C LEU A 177 15.92 -3.21 8.04
N GLU A 178 17.00 -3.80 8.55
CA GLU A 178 17.06 -4.26 9.94
C GLU A 178 17.08 -3.08 10.92
N SER A 179 17.85 -2.04 10.60
CA SER A 179 17.89 -0.82 11.39
C SER A 179 16.54 -0.09 11.39
N GLU A 180 15.92 0.08 10.21
CA GLU A 180 14.61 0.72 10.10
C GLU A 180 13.51 -0.09 10.78
N ALA A 181 13.50 -1.41 10.61
CA ALA A 181 12.53 -2.30 11.24
C ALA A 181 12.61 -2.22 12.76
N LYS A 182 13.80 -2.26 13.36
CA LYS A 182 13.99 -2.14 14.81
C LYS A 182 13.46 -0.82 15.36
N LYS A 183 13.67 0.27 14.62
CA LYS A 183 13.24 1.62 14.99
C LYS A 183 11.72 1.78 14.88
N LEU A 184 11.14 1.28 13.79
CA LEU A 184 9.73 1.46 13.44
C LEU A 184 8.80 0.38 14.02
N ALA A 185 9.36 -0.69 14.58
CA ALA A 185 8.62 -1.81 15.13
C ALA A 185 7.45 -1.36 16.02
N TYR A 186 6.31 -2.04 15.85
CA TYR A 186 5.17 -1.85 16.72
C TYR A 186 5.43 -2.54 18.07
N LYS A 187 5.55 -1.72 19.11
CA LYS A 187 5.81 -2.16 20.50
C LYS A 187 4.77 -1.51 21.41
N PRO A 188 3.59 -2.13 21.62
CA PRO A 188 2.51 -1.50 22.38
C PRO A 188 2.88 -1.22 23.85
N ASN A 189 3.83 -1.98 24.40
CA ASN A 189 4.29 -1.84 25.78
C ASN A 189 5.65 -1.12 25.89
N GLY A 190 6.16 -0.55 24.79
CA GLY A 190 7.47 0.11 24.74
C GLY A 190 7.35 1.58 24.35
N LEU A 191 8.13 2.45 25.00
CA LEU A 191 8.15 3.91 24.78
C LEU A 191 8.99 4.33 23.53
N THR A 192 8.91 3.61 22.41
CA THR A 192 9.77 3.95 21.26
C THR A 192 9.20 5.05 20.39
N MET A 193 8.04 4.82 19.78
CA MET A 193 7.35 5.76 18.89
C MET A 193 5.86 5.41 18.91
N ASP A 194 4.99 6.41 18.79
CA ASP A 194 3.57 6.21 18.50
C ASP A 194 3.29 6.24 16.97
N TRP A 195 2.01 6.24 16.56
CA TRP A 195 1.67 6.30 15.13
C TRP A 195 2.00 7.65 14.48
N VAL A 196 1.96 8.74 15.24
CA VAL A 196 2.28 10.10 14.77
C VAL A 196 3.79 10.25 14.61
N ASP A 197 4.58 9.79 15.58
CA ASP A 197 6.03 9.80 15.53
C ASP A 197 6.57 9.00 14.34
N ARG A 198 6.04 7.78 14.13
CA ARG A 198 6.40 6.95 12.97
C ARG A 198 6.08 7.66 11.66
N HIS A 199 4.88 8.22 11.57
CA HIS A 199 4.45 8.96 10.39
C HIS A 199 5.39 10.14 10.12
N ASN A 200 5.66 10.99 11.12
CA ASN A 200 6.53 12.16 10.95
C ASN A 200 7.94 11.76 10.52
N TYR A 201 8.52 10.74 11.16
CA TYR A 201 9.84 10.23 10.80
C TYR A 201 9.90 9.73 9.34
N ILE A 202 8.98 8.83 8.97
CA ILE A 202 8.94 8.26 7.61
C ILE A 202 8.67 9.34 6.58
N THR A 203 7.79 10.28 6.89
CA THR A 203 7.33 11.25 5.92
C THR A 203 8.42 12.28 5.63
N ASN A 204 9.13 12.74 6.67
CA ASN A 204 10.28 13.62 6.52
C ASN A 204 11.45 12.96 5.78
N LYS A 205 11.67 11.65 6.02
CA LYS A 205 12.82 10.93 5.46
C LYS A 205 12.60 10.42 4.04
N TYR A 206 11.41 9.89 3.74
CA TYR A 206 11.15 9.14 2.51
C TYR A 206 10.06 9.75 1.63
N PHE A 207 9.09 10.48 2.20
CA PHE A 207 7.96 11.05 1.45
C PHE A 207 8.04 12.57 1.29
N SER A 208 9.20 13.17 1.56
CA SER A 208 9.40 14.62 1.43
C SER A 208 8.95 15.19 0.06
N PRO A 209 9.08 14.50 -1.09
CA PRO A 209 8.66 15.06 -2.37
C PRO A 209 7.15 15.27 -2.50
N ILE A 210 6.33 14.47 -1.82
CA ILE A 210 4.86 14.54 -1.90
C ILE A 210 4.21 15.19 -0.67
N MET A 211 5.01 15.75 0.24
CA MET A 211 4.50 16.47 1.41
C MET A 211 3.49 17.58 1.04
N PRO A 212 3.71 18.39 -0.02
CA PRO A 212 2.71 19.37 -0.45
C PRO A 212 1.39 18.73 -0.88
N ALA A 213 1.45 17.58 -1.55
CA ALA A 213 0.28 16.84 -1.99
C ALA A 213 -0.50 16.23 -0.80
N ILE A 214 0.19 15.70 0.21
CA ILE A 214 -0.44 15.23 1.46
C ILE A 214 -1.11 16.41 2.19
N ALA A 215 -0.44 17.55 2.28
CA ALA A 215 -1.02 18.76 2.87
C ALA A 215 -2.27 19.22 2.10
N ASN A 216 -2.28 19.11 0.76
CA ASN A 216 -3.44 19.41 -0.06
C ASN A 216 -4.63 18.49 0.26
N ILE A 217 -4.39 17.19 0.42
CA ILE A 217 -5.42 16.23 0.85
C ILE A 217 -6.02 16.65 2.20
N ASN A 218 -5.17 16.90 3.19
CA ASN A 218 -5.61 17.24 4.56
C ASN A 218 -6.40 18.56 4.62
N ARG A 219 -6.08 19.54 3.76
CA ARG A 219 -6.82 20.82 3.68
C ARG A 219 -8.21 20.65 3.09
N ASN A 220 -8.36 19.80 2.07
CA ASN A 220 -9.61 19.65 1.31
C ASN A 220 -10.54 18.55 1.84
N ARG A 221 -10.03 17.60 2.62
CA ARG A 221 -10.81 16.49 3.20
C ARG A 221 -10.64 16.46 4.72
N ARG A 222 -11.52 17.17 5.43
CA ARG A 222 -11.57 17.11 6.90
C ARG A 222 -11.92 15.69 7.36
N GLY A 223 -11.18 15.18 8.34
CA GLY A 223 -11.37 13.84 8.90
C GLY A 223 -10.63 12.72 8.15
N LEU A 224 -10.14 12.96 6.92
CA LEU A 224 -9.30 12.00 6.21
C LEU A 224 -7.88 12.01 6.79
N LEU A 225 -7.42 10.86 7.26
CA LEU A 225 -6.08 10.69 7.82
C LEU A 225 -5.16 10.01 6.80
N VAL A 226 -4.09 10.70 6.42
CA VAL A 226 -3.00 10.11 5.63
C VAL A 226 -1.90 9.59 6.55
N ARG A 227 -1.45 8.36 6.33
CA ARG A 227 -0.31 7.76 7.04
C ARG A 227 0.65 7.10 6.07
N CYS A 228 1.94 7.21 6.36
CA CYS A 228 3.01 6.79 5.46
C CYS A 228 3.86 5.70 6.10
N PHE A 229 4.20 4.70 5.30
CA PHE A 229 4.98 3.53 5.70
C PHE A 229 5.97 3.15 4.60
N ILE A 230 7.00 2.42 5.00
CA ILE A 230 7.85 1.67 4.07
C ILE A 230 7.59 0.20 4.29
N THR A 231 7.57 -0.59 3.22
CA THR A 231 7.33 -2.04 3.28
C THR A 231 8.39 -2.78 2.48
N SER A 232 8.72 -4.00 2.92
CA SER A 232 9.47 -4.96 2.12
C SER A 232 8.98 -6.35 2.47
N ILE A 233 8.93 -7.24 1.48
CA ILE A 233 8.61 -8.65 1.70
C ILE A 233 9.72 -9.37 2.49
N ASN A 234 10.92 -8.80 2.49
CA ASN A 234 12.10 -9.34 3.19
C ASN A 234 12.13 -8.96 4.68
N ASN A 235 11.21 -8.12 5.16
CA ASN A 235 11.15 -7.74 6.57
C ASN A 235 9.70 -7.68 7.07
N ARG A 236 9.32 -8.68 7.87
CA ARG A 236 7.93 -8.86 8.32
C ARG A 236 7.44 -7.72 9.21
N THR A 237 8.31 -7.19 10.07
CA THR A 237 7.96 -6.06 10.95
C THR A 237 7.45 -4.88 10.13
N LEU A 238 8.18 -4.49 9.07
CA LEU A 238 7.77 -3.38 8.20
C LEU A 238 6.53 -3.71 7.36
N LEU A 239 6.41 -4.95 6.89
CA LEU A 239 5.26 -5.42 6.11
C LEU A 239 3.93 -5.36 6.89
N GLU A 240 3.96 -5.64 8.19
CA GLU A 240 2.75 -5.70 9.04
C GLU A 240 2.29 -4.32 9.56
N LEU A 241 3.17 -3.31 9.62
CA LEU A 241 2.87 -1.99 10.20
C LEU A 241 1.63 -1.29 9.61
N PRO A 242 1.42 -1.24 8.28
CA PRO A 242 0.23 -0.63 7.69
C PRO A 242 -1.08 -1.25 8.23
N TRP A 243 -1.08 -2.56 8.45
CA TRP A 243 -2.25 -3.32 8.89
C TRP A 243 -2.49 -3.16 10.39
N LEU A 244 -1.42 -3.14 11.19
CA LEU A 244 -1.49 -2.81 12.61
C LEU A 244 -2.06 -1.41 12.83
N HIS A 245 -1.66 -0.45 12.00
CA HIS A 245 -2.24 0.88 12.01
C HIS A 245 -3.74 0.82 11.69
N LEU A 246 -4.13 0.26 10.54
CA LEU A 246 -5.53 0.19 10.13
C LEU A 246 -6.42 -0.53 11.17
N ALA A 247 -5.95 -1.64 11.74
CA ALA A 247 -6.66 -2.38 12.78
C ALA A 247 -6.89 -1.57 14.06
N SER A 248 -6.05 -0.56 14.32
CA SER A 248 -6.20 0.30 15.51
C SER A 248 -7.35 1.32 15.37
N TYR A 249 -7.84 1.57 14.15
CA TYR A 249 -8.86 2.59 13.89
C TYR A 249 -10.13 2.04 13.23
N LEU A 250 -10.04 0.92 12.52
CA LEU A 250 -11.15 0.28 11.84
C LEU A 250 -11.81 -0.79 12.73
N ILE A 251 -12.15 -0.44 13.97
CA ILE A 251 -12.88 -1.31 14.91
C ILE A 251 -14.38 -1.06 14.78
#